data_AF-A0A7L2S4Z0-F1
#
_entry.id   AF-A0A7L2S4Z0-F1
#
_cell.length_a   1.000
_cell.length_b   1.000
_cell.length_c   1.000
_cell.angle_alpha   90.00
_cell.angle_beta   90.00
_cell.angle_gamma   90.00
#
_symmetry.space_group_name_H-M   'P 1'
#
loop_
_entity.id
_entity.type
_entity.pdbx_description
1 polymer ?
#
loop_
_entity_poly.entity_id
_entity_poly.type
_entity_poly.pdbx_seq_one_letter_code
_entity_poly.pdbx_strand_id
1 'polypeptide(L)'
;ESALEKSPCQLTATDVYDISSVVGRDLLQLRAGPQLPAARARLQFRIVRVLEILEALVSESSVAEEQLRRERDSLRRELEQLRAAARGSAPQPSLGPDQMVIDLTDPNRPRFTLQELQDVLQERNQLKAQLLVVQEELQYYK
;
A
#
# COMPACT_ATOMS: atom_id res chain seq x y z
N GLU A 1 -18.25 -12.32 21.68
CA GLU A 1 -19.13 -12.59 20.52
C GLU A 1 -18.54 -13.72 19.70
N SER A 2 -19.38 -14.58 19.12
CA SER A 2 -18.87 -15.63 18.24
C SER A 2 -18.30 -14.97 16.98
N ALA A 3 -17.10 -15.35 16.54
CA ALA A 3 -16.52 -14.82 15.30
C ALA A 3 -17.45 -14.99 14.07
N LEU A 4 -18.37 -15.96 14.11
CA LEU A 4 -19.40 -16.21 13.09
C LEU A 4 -20.53 -15.16 13.04
N GLU A 5 -20.71 -14.37 14.11
CA GLU A 5 -21.76 -13.35 14.21
C GLU A 5 -21.31 -11.99 13.70
N LYS A 6 -19.99 -11.81 13.53
CA LYS A 6 -19.40 -10.57 13.04
C LYS A 6 -19.81 -10.28 11.60
N SER A 7 -19.88 -8.99 11.25
CA SER A 7 -20.03 -8.56 9.86
C SER A 7 -18.80 -8.97 9.03
N PRO A 8 -18.96 -9.39 7.76
CA PRO A 8 -17.85 -9.83 6.91
C PRO A 8 -16.71 -8.80 6.84
N CYS A 9 -17.02 -7.52 6.64
CA CYS A 9 -16.04 -6.44 6.54
C CYS A 9 -15.25 -6.16 7.83
N GLN A 10 -15.69 -6.70 8.97
CA GLN A 10 -15.06 -6.50 10.29
C GLN A 10 -14.23 -7.71 10.74
N LEU A 11 -14.16 -8.76 9.92
CA LEU A 11 -13.42 -9.97 10.26
C LEU A 11 -11.92 -9.73 10.21
N THR A 12 -11.23 -10.22 11.23
CA THR A 12 -9.78 -10.25 11.31
C THR A 12 -9.24 -11.65 11.04
N ALA A 13 -7.94 -11.78 10.80
CA ALA A 13 -7.30 -13.09 10.68
C ALA A 13 -7.51 -13.96 11.95
N THR A 14 -7.50 -13.35 13.14
CA THR A 14 -7.80 -14.03 14.40
C THR A 14 -9.21 -14.63 14.39
N ASP A 15 -10.20 -13.91 13.89
CA ASP A 15 -11.57 -14.40 13.77
C ASP A 15 -11.67 -15.62 12.84
N VAL A 16 -10.91 -15.62 11.74
CA VAL A 16 -10.84 -16.76 10.81
C VAL A 16 -10.23 -17.99 11.49
N TYR A 17 -9.20 -17.82 12.32
CA TYR A 17 -8.61 -18.91 13.09
C TYR A 17 -9.57 -19.45 14.14
N ASP A 18 -10.30 -18.57 14.83
CA ASP A 18 -11.32 -18.97 15.81
C ASP A 18 -12.43 -19.78 15.15
N ILE A 19 -12.96 -19.31 14.01
CA ILE A 19 -13.95 -20.03 13.19
C ILE A 19 -13.39 -21.40 12.78
N SER A 20 -12.17 -21.45 12.27
CA SER A 20 -11.51 -22.68 11.83
C SER A 20 -11.36 -23.69 12.96
N SER A 21 -11.00 -23.23 14.17
CA SER A 21 -10.89 -24.09 15.36
C SER A 21 -12.22 -24.70 15.79
N VAL A 22 -13.31 -23.92 15.68
CA VAL A 22 -14.67 -24.33 16.03
C VAL A 22 -15.18 -25.36 15.02
N VAL A 23 -15.03 -25.08 13.72
CA VAL A 23 -15.38 -26.00 12.63
C VAL A 23 -14.58 -27.30 12.71
N GLY A 24 -13.27 -27.21 13.00
CA GLY A 24 -12.41 -28.39 13.17
C GLY A 24 -12.83 -29.28 14.34
N ARG A 25 -13.25 -28.70 15.47
CA ARG A 25 -13.79 -29.46 16.61
C ARG A 25 -15.09 -30.16 16.27
N ASP A 26 -16.01 -29.48 15.58
CA ASP A 26 -17.28 -30.08 15.14
C ASP A 26 -17.06 -31.23 14.15
N LEU A 27 -16.11 -31.08 13.22
CA LEU A 27 -15.72 -32.14 12.28
C LEU A 27 -15.17 -33.37 13.01
N LEU A 28 -14.38 -33.19 14.07
CA LEU A 28 -13.90 -34.29 14.91
C LEU A 28 -15.05 -34.97 15.68
N GLN A 29 -16.04 -34.20 16.13
CA GLN A 29 -17.22 -34.76 16.81
C GLN A 29 -18.08 -35.63 15.89
N LEU A 30 -18.12 -35.35 14.58
CA LEU A 30 -18.79 -36.24 13.62
C LEU A 30 -18.17 -37.63 13.54
N ARG A 31 -16.88 -37.75 13.88
CA ARG A 31 -16.18 -39.04 13.97
C ARG A 31 -16.51 -39.80 15.26
N ALA A 32 -16.99 -39.09 16.28
CA ALA A 32 -17.17 -39.59 17.64
C ALA A 32 -18.66 -39.85 17.99
N GLY A 33 -19.28 -40.84 17.35
CA GLY A 33 -20.46 -41.53 17.88
C GLY A 33 -21.71 -40.67 18.21
N PRO A 34 -22.61 -41.13 19.12
CA PRO A 34 -24.09 -41.13 19.05
C PRO A 34 -24.88 -39.80 18.89
N GLN A 35 -24.24 -38.64 18.77
CA GLN A 35 -24.90 -37.34 18.53
C GLN A 35 -24.87 -36.87 17.07
N LEU A 36 -24.58 -37.78 16.14
CA LEU A 36 -24.33 -37.52 14.72
C LEU A 36 -25.34 -36.55 14.04
N PRO A 37 -26.67 -36.69 14.21
CA PRO A 37 -27.62 -35.85 13.49
C PRO A 37 -27.57 -34.38 13.93
N ALA A 38 -27.50 -34.13 15.25
CA ALA A 38 -27.47 -32.78 15.81
C ALA A 38 -26.11 -32.10 15.57
N ALA A 39 -25.01 -32.85 15.69
CA ALA A 39 -23.68 -32.35 15.37
C ALA A 39 -23.56 -32.01 13.87
N ARG A 40 -24.12 -32.83 12.98
CA ARG A 40 -24.14 -32.60 11.53
C ARG A 40 -24.93 -31.36 11.17
N ALA A 41 -26.12 -31.18 11.76
CA ALA A 41 -26.93 -29.99 11.53
C ALA A 41 -26.20 -28.70 11.97
N ARG A 42 -25.61 -28.68 13.17
CA ARG A 42 -24.83 -27.53 13.65
C ARG A 42 -23.65 -27.19 12.74
N LEU A 43 -22.88 -28.20 12.34
CA LEU A 43 -21.77 -28.00 11.41
C LEU A 43 -22.25 -27.48 10.06
N GLN A 44 -23.35 -28.03 9.54
CA GLN A 44 -23.96 -27.55 8.29
C GLN A 44 -24.30 -26.07 8.37
N PHE A 45 -25.00 -25.61 9.42
CA PHE A 45 -25.31 -24.19 9.59
C PHE A 45 -24.05 -23.32 9.69
N ARG A 46 -23.00 -23.79 10.39
CA ARG A 46 -21.72 -23.07 10.47
C ARG A 46 -21.02 -22.98 9.12
N ILE A 47 -21.00 -24.06 8.33
CA ILE A 47 -20.42 -24.06 6.99
C ILE A 47 -21.19 -23.10 6.08
N VAL A 48 -22.52 -23.13 6.10
CA VAL A 48 -23.35 -22.19 5.33
C VAL A 48 -23.00 -20.76 5.71
N ARG A 49 -22.91 -20.45 7.01
CA ARG A 49 -22.51 -19.12 7.48
C ARG A 49 -21.12 -18.69 7.00
N VAL A 50 -20.15 -19.61 6.98
CA VAL A 50 -18.80 -19.33 6.45
C VAL A 50 -18.86 -19.03 4.95
N LEU A 51 -19.67 -19.77 4.19
CA LEU A 51 -19.84 -19.54 2.75
C LEU A 51 -20.51 -18.19 2.48
N GLU A 52 -21.53 -17.81 3.25
CA GLU A 52 -22.17 -16.48 3.16
C GLU A 52 -21.17 -15.34 3.41
N ILE A 53 -20.32 -15.49 4.42
CA ILE A 53 -19.26 -14.52 4.75
C ILE A 53 -18.25 -14.41 3.59
N LEU A 54 -17.82 -15.54 3.03
CA LEU A 54 -16.88 -15.58 1.92
C LEU A 54 -17.47 -14.96 0.65
N GLU A 55 -18.74 -15.24 0.35
CA GLU A 55 -19.46 -14.63 -0.75
C GLU A 55 -19.47 -13.10 -0.61
N ALA A 56 -19.87 -12.58 0.56
CA ALA A 56 -19.89 -11.14 0.81
C ALA A 56 -18.51 -10.47 0.60
N LEU A 57 -17.45 -11.07 1.15
CA LEU A 57 -16.08 -10.55 0.99
C LEU A 57 -15.61 -10.55 -0.47
N VAL A 58 -15.90 -11.62 -1.21
CA VAL A 58 -15.52 -11.73 -2.63
C VAL A 58 -16.32 -10.74 -3.48
N SER A 59 -17.63 -10.64 -3.26
CA SER A 59 -18.50 -9.68 -3.95
C SER A 59 -18.03 -8.24 -3.74
N GLU A 60 -17.78 -7.83 -2.49
CA GLU A 60 -17.30 -6.48 -2.17
C GLU A 60 -15.92 -6.20 -2.80
N SER A 61 -14.98 -7.15 -2.69
CA SER A 61 -13.64 -7.02 -3.28
C SER A 61 -13.72 -6.83 -4.80
N SER A 62 -14.56 -7.62 -5.49
CA SER A 62 -14.72 -7.52 -6.94
C SER A 62 -15.25 -6.15 -7.39
N VAL A 63 -16.20 -5.57 -6.66
CA VAL A 63 -16.76 -4.24 -6.94
C VAL A 63 -15.69 -3.17 -6.74
N ALA A 64 -14.95 -3.23 -5.62
CA ALA A 64 -13.89 -2.28 -5.31
C ALA A 64 -12.75 -2.33 -6.34
N GLU A 65 -12.33 -3.54 -6.74
CA GLU A 65 -11.32 -3.73 -7.79
C GLU A 65 -11.76 -3.16 -9.13
N GLU A 66 -13.03 -3.37 -9.50
CA GLU A 66 -13.55 -2.87 -10.77
C GLU A 66 -13.63 -1.34 -10.78
N GLN A 67 -13.97 -0.71 -9.65
CA GLN A 67 -13.95 0.75 -9.48
C GLN A 67 -12.52 1.29 -9.63
N LEU A 68 -11.56 0.75 -8.88
CA LEU A 68 -10.15 1.15 -8.98
C LEU A 68 -9.58 0.93 -10.39
N ARG A 69 -10.00 -0.14 -11.07
CA ARG A 69 -9.61 -0.40 -12.46
C ARG A 69 -10.14 0.69 -13.40
N ARG A 70 -11.41 1.08 -13.26
CA ARG A 70 -12.02 2.16 -14.06
C ARG A 70 -11.32 3.50 -13.83
N GLU A 71 -11.04 3.85 -12.57
CA GLU A 71 -10.32 5.07 -12.21
C GLU A 71 -8.90 5.09 -12.79
N ARG A 72 -8.15 3.99 -12.61
CA ARG A 72 -6.82 3.84 -13.19
C ARG A 72 -6.83 3.97 -14.70
N ASP A 73 -7.81 3.39 -15.39
CA ASP A 73 -7.92 3.49 -16.85
C ASP A 73 -8.32 4.91 -17.29
N SER A 74 -9.10 5.65 -16.49
CA SER A 74 -9.39 7.07 -16.75
C SER A 74 -8.15 7.94 -16.60
N LEU A 75 -7.44 7.79 -15.48
CA LEU A 75 -6.22 8.55 -15.22
C LEU A 75 -5.13 8.26 -16.26
N ARG A 76 -5.01 7.01 -16.72
CA ARG A 76 -4.10 6.66 -17.83
C ARG A 76 -4.46 7.40 -19.12
N ARG A 77 -5.75 7.43 -19.48
CA ARG A 77 -6.24 8.18 -20.65
C ARG A 77 -5.97 9.68 -20.53
N GLU A 78 -6.22 10.27 -19.37
CA GLU A 78 -5.93 11.69 -19.11
C GLU A 78 -4.43 12.00 -19.20
N LEU A 79 -3.57 11.15 -18.62
CA LEU A 79 -2.12 11.29 -18.75
C LEU A 79 -1.63 11.17 -20.20
N GLU A 80 -2.21 10.25 -20.98
CA GLU A 80 -1.90 10.11 -22.40
C GLU A 80 -2.32 11.36 -23.19
N GLN A 81 -3.50 11.90 -22.91
CA GLN A 81 -3.98 13.15 -23.53
C GLN A 81 -3.09 14.33 -23.17
N LEU A 82 -2.71 14.48 -21.90
CA LEU A 82 -1.80 15.55 -21.46
C LEU A 82 -0.41 15.41 -22.10
N ARG A 83 0.11 14.19 -22.21
CA ARG A 83 1.39 13.92 -22.91
C ARG A 83 1.28 14.23 -24.42
N ALA A 84 0.17 13.88 -25.04
CA ALA A 84 -0.07 14.18 -26.45
C ALA A 84 -0.24 15.70 -26.68
N ALA A 85 -0.97 16.39 -25.81
CA ALA A 85 -1.11 17.85 -25.83
C ALA A 85 0.23 18.56 -25.61
N ALA A 86 1.05 18.09 -24.66
CA ALA A 86 2.40 18.62 -24.44
C ALA A 86 3.31 18.42 -25.68
N ARG A 87 3.13 17.33 -26.44
CA ARG A 87 3.84 17.10 -27.70
C ARG A 87 3.28 17.92 -28.87
N GLY A 88 1.98 18.16 -28.92
CA GLY A 88 1.31 18.93 -29.97
C GLY A 88 1.33 20.45 -29.75
N SER A 89 1.59 20.90 -28.52
CA SER A 89 1.69 22.31 -28.13
C SER A 89 3.14 22.79 -28.03
N ALA A 90 4.13 21.98 -28.43
CA ALA A 90 5.46 22.50 -28.69
C ALA A 90 5.35 23.44 -29.90
N PRO A 91 5.49 24.77 -29.74
CA PRO A 91 5.88 25.59 -30.87
C PRO A 91 7.21 24.99 -31.32
N GLN A 92 7.47 24.86 -32.63
CA GLN A 92 8.87 24.89 -33.04
C GLN A 92 9.47 26.12 -32.35
N PRO A 93 10.48 25.97 -31.47
CA PRO A 93 11.05 27.15 -30.87
C PRO A 93 11.70 27.87 -32.04
N SER A 94 11.15 29.02 -32.41
CA SER A 94 11.96 30.09 -32.96
C SER A 94 12.99 30.36 -31.88
N LEU A 95 14.12 29.66 -31.98
CA LEU A 95 15.26 29.77 -31.10
C LEU A 95 15.75 31.21 -31.21
N GLY A 96 15.24 32.08 -30.34
CA GLY A 96 15.92 33.31 -30.02
C GLY A 96 17.32 32.96 -29.50
N PRO A 97 18.32 33.84 -29.71
CA PRO A 97 19.73 33.52 -29.50
C PRO A 97 20.12 33.14 -28.06
N ASP A 98 19.18 33.13 -27.12
CA ASP A 98 19.41 32.96 -25.67
C ASP A 98 18.65 31.77 -25.05
N GLN A 99 18.07 30.87 -25.85
CA GLN A 99 17.35 29.71 -25.31
C GLN A 99 18.14 28.41 -25.52
N MET A 100 18.75 27.92 -24.43
CA MET A 100 19.50 26.66 -24.40
C MET A 100 18.56 25.45 -24.54
N VAL A 101 18.86 24.55 -25.46
CA VAL A 101 18.23 23.22 -25.56
C VAL A 101 18.58 22.43 -24.30
N ILE A 102 17.59 22.23 -23.41
CA ILE A 102 17.78 21.48 -22.17
C ILE A 102 17.73 19.98 -22.50
N ASP A 103 18.89 19.34 -22.58
CA ASP A 103 18.98 17.88 -22.65
C ASP A 103 18.61 17.30 -21.27
N LEU A 104 17.48 16.58 -21.22
CA LEU A 104 17.00 15.90 -20.02
C LEU A 104 17.89 14.71 -19.62
N THR A 105 18.81 14.29 -20.50
CA THR A 105 19.67 13.11 -20.35
C THR A 105 21.10 13.45 -19.91
N ASP A 106 21.46 14.73 -19.82
CA ASP A 106 22.82 15.17 -19.47
C ASP A 106 23.16 14.85 -18.00
N PRO A 107 24.20 14.03 -17.73
CA PRO A 107 24.66 13.73 -16.39
C PRO A 107 25.24 14.95 -15.64
N ASN A 108 25.73 15.97 -16.36
CA ASN A 108 26.28 17.19 -15.77
C ASN A 108 25.22 18.29 -15.54
N ARG A 109 23.95 18.01 -15.86
CA ARG A 109 22.85 18.95 -15.64
C ARG A 109 22.75 19.29 -14.15
N PRO A 110 22.72 20.57 -13.75
CA PRO A 110 22.47 20.94 -12.36
C PRO A 110 21.07 20.44 -11.95
N ARG A 111 21.04 19.46 -11.04
CA ARG A 111 19.80 18.83 -10.54
C ARG A 111 19.25 19.48 -9.28
N PHE A 112 20.06 20.31 -8.63
CA PHE A 112 19.73 20.96 -7.39
C PHE A 112 19.62 22.46 -7.59
N THR A 113 18.66 23.04 -6.89
CA THR A 113 18.53 24.47 -6.69
C THR A 113 19.60 24.98 -5.73
N LEU A 114 19.89 26.28 -5.79
CA LEU A 114 20.83 26.93 -4.88
C LEU A 114 20.39 26.79 -3.40
N GLN A 115 19.08 26.76 -3.15
CA GLN A 115 18.52 26.59 -1.81
C GLN A 115 18.84 25.20 -1.25
N GLU A 116 18.60 24.14 -2.01
CA GLU A 116 18.92 22.77 -1.59
C GLU A 116 20.41 22.61 -1.27
N LEU A 117 21.28 23.23 -2.08
CA LEU A 117 22.71 23.21 -1.81
C LEU A 117 23.08 23.97 -0.53
N GLN A 118 22.43 25.12 -0.27
CA GLN A 118 22.63 25.86 0.98
C GLN A 118 22.19 25.05 2.20
N ASP A 119 21.03 24.41 2.12
CA ASP A 119 20.46 23.60 3.21
C ASP A 119 21.41 22.43 3.55
N VAL A 120 21.87 21.69 2.53
CA VAL A 120 22.83 20.58 2.71
C VAL A 120 24.17 21.06 3.27
N LEU A 121 24.68 22.20 2.81
CA LEU A 121 25.93 22.75 3.33
C LEU A 121 25.79 23.20 4.79
N GLN A 122 24.65 23.78 5.15
CA GLN A 122 24.36 24.20 6.51
C GLN A 122 24.23 23.00 7.45
N GLU A 123 23.50 21.96 7.05
CA GLU A 123 23.37 20.70 7.80
C GLU A 123 24.75 20.05 8.01
N ARG A 124 25.55 19.94 6.94
CA ARG A 124 26.92 19.42 7.02
C ARG A 124 27.78 20.21 8.01
N ASN A 125 27.66 21.54 8.03
CA ASN A 125 28.42 22.39 8.95
C ASN A 125 27.97 22.19 10.40
N GLN A 126 26.67 22.05 10.65
CA GLN A 126 26.13 21.77 11.98
C GLN A 126 26.62 20.41 12.50
N LEU A 127 26.54 19.36 11.68
CA LEU A 127 27.04 18.03 12.04
C LEU A 127 28.55 18.05 12.30
N LYS A 128 29.32 18.79 11.50
CA LYS A 128 30.76 18.95 11.71
C LYS A 128 31.08 19.64 13.04
N ALA A 129 30.30 20.66 13.43
CA ALA A 129 30.48 21.34 14.71
C ALA A 129 30.15 20.40 15.89
N GLN A 130 29.06 19.64 15.81
CA GLN A 130 28.70 18.64 16.84
C GLN A 130 29.77 17.56 16.98
N LEU A 131 30.29 17.07 15.85
CA LEU A 131 31.36 16.07 15.82
C LEU A 131 32.64 16.59 16.49
N LEU A 132 33.01 17.85 16.23
CA LEU A 132 34.16 18.49 16.88
C LEU A 132 33.98 18.56 18.40
N VAL A 133 32.81 19.00 18.89
CA VAL A 133 32.53 19.08 20.34
C VAL A 133 32.64 17.70 20.99
N VAL A 134 32.02 16.67 20.40
CA VAL A 134 32.09 15.30 20.93
C VAL A 134 33.53 14.76 20.90
N GLN A 135 34.32 15.10 19.88
CA GLN A 135 35.74 14.75 19.84
C GLN A 135 36.55 15.45 20.93
N GLU A 136 36.29 16.71 21.22
CA GLU A 136 36.92 17.46 22.31
C GLU A 136 36.57 16.84 23.67
N GLU A 137 35.29 16.54 23.91
CA GLU A 137 34.84 15.88 25.15
C GLU A 137 35.51 14.52 25.35
N LEU A 138 35.59 13.69 24.30
CA LEU A 138 36.27 12.40 24.35
C LEU A 138 37.78 12.51 24.60
N GLN A 139 38.43 13.63 24.23
CA GLN A 139 39.84 13.85 24.56
C GLN A 139 40.06 14.11 26.06
N TYR A 140 39.09 14.66 26.77
CA TYR A 140 39.19 14.87 28.22
C TYR A 140 39.10 13.57 29.05
N TYR A 141 38.63 12.47 28.44
CA TYR A 141 38.51 11.16 29.10
C TYR A 141 39.64 10.18 28.75
N LYS A 142 40.71 10.63 28.09
CA LYS A 142 41.96 9.88 27.91
C LYS A 142 42.99 10.28 28.96
#